data_AF-A0A6I4HU09-F1
#
_entry.id   AF-A0A6I4HU09-F1
#
_cell.length_a   1.000
_cell.length_b   1.000
_cell.length_c   1.000
_cell.angle_alpha   90.00
_cell.angle_beta   90.00
_cell.angle_gamma   90.00
#
_symmetry.space_group_name_H-M   'P 1'
#
loop_
_entity.id
_entity.type
_entity.pdbx_description
1 polymer ?
#
loop_
_entity_poly.entity_id
_entity_poly.type
_entity_poly.pdbx_seq_one_letter_code
_entity_poly.pdbx_strand_id
1 'polypeptide(L)'
;MTAQMKTNASAKKAVNSPSHIYDTFIVGAGISGIAAAIRLDQVGYTNYKIIEKAGRVGGTWRENTYPGCGCDVPSALYSYSFAPSAKWSHLFARQPEILSYLEDVSNEFNITSKIEFNNELLNAAWDESRHLWVLDTTTGQYLSRTVIFATGPIT
;
A
#
# COMPACT_ATOMS: atom_id res chain seq x y z
N MET A 1 11.40 44.78 33.95
CA MET A 1 11.36 43.95 32.73
C MET A 1 11.81 42.55 33.09
N THR A 2 10.88 41.64 33.33
CA THR A 2 11.21 40.23 33.56
C THR A 2 10.07 39.41 32.95
N ALA A 3 10.29 38.92 31.74
CA ALA A 3 9.34 38.13 30.98
C ALA A 3 9.37 36.67 31.48
N GLN A 4 8.22 36.19 31.96
CA GLN A 4 8.00 34.77 32.23
C GLN A 4 7.87 34.01 30.90
N MET A 5 8.83 33.15 30.61
CA MET A 5 8.71 32.11 29.59
C MET A 5 7.66 31.08 30.04
N LYS A 6 6.51 31.07 29.36
CA LYS A 6 5.55 29.96 29.44
C LYS A 6 6.10 28.81 28.58
N THR A 7 6.52 27.73 29.23
CA THR A 7 6.83 26.47 28.57
C THR A 7 5.53 25.78 28.19
N ASN A 8 5.18 25.82 26.90
CA ASN A 8 4.11 24.99 26.36
C ASN A 8 4.61 23.55 26.25
N ALA A 9 4.26 22.73 27.25
CA ALA A 9 4.37 21.29 27.16
C ALA A 9 3.32 20.79 26.15
N SER A 10 3.78 20.43 24.96
CA SER A 10 2.94 19.82 23.92
C SER A 10 2.38 18.49 24.44
N ALA A 11 1.06 18.38 24.50
CA ALA A 11 0.36 17.19 24.98
C ALA A 11 0.71 16.00 24.08
N LYS A 12 1.40 15.00 24.65
CA LYS A 12 1.57 13.69 24.03
C LYS A 12 0.19 13.06 23.86
N LYS A 13 -0.31 13.03 22.62
CA LYS A 13 -1.51 12.28 22.23
C LYS A 13 -1.31 10.84 22.72
N ALA A 14 -2.25 10.32 23.52
CA ALA A 14 -2.21 8.94 23.99
C ALA A 14 -2.17 8.01 22.77
N VAL A 15 -1.02 7.35 22.57
CA VAL A 15 -0.84 6.35 21.53
C VAL A 15 -1.62 5.14 22.01
N ASN A 16 -2.80 4.89 21.42
CA ASN A 16 -3.46 3.60 21.58
C ASN A 16 -2.44 2.53 21.22
N SER A 17 -2.08 1.68 22.19
CA SER A 17 -1.24 0.52 21.90
C SER A 17 -1.93 -0.30 20.80
N PRO A 18 -1.24 -0.67 19.71
CA PRO A 18 -1.84 -1.46 18.65
C PRO A 18 -2.39 -2.76 19.26
N SER A 19 -3.72 -2.94 19.24
CA SER A 19 -4.36 -4.09 19.88
C SER A 19 -4.18 -5.39 19.10
N HIS A 20 -3.80 -5.29 17.83
CA HIS A 20 -3.64 -6.42 16.91
C HIS A 20 -2.22 -6.50 16.36
N ILE A 21 -1.66 -7.71 16.34
CA ILE A 21 -0.36 -8.00 15.71
C ILE A 21 -0.66 -8.72 14.39
N TYR A 22 -0.31 -8.09 13.28
CA TYR A 22 -0.42 -8.70 11.96
C TYR A 22 0.76 -9.63 11.70
N ASP A 23 0.55 -10.76 11.06
CA ASP A 23 1.68 -11.61 10.70
C ASP A 23 2.45 -11.02 9.50
N THR A 24 1.76 -10.36 8.57
CA THR A 24 2.38 -9.59 7.48
C THR A 24 1.74 -8.21 7.32
N PHE A 25 2.55 -7.18 7.07
CA PHE A 25 2.09 -5.84 6.74
C PHE A 25 2.59 -5.42 5.36
N ILE A 26 1.70 -4.98 4.48
CA ILE A 26 2.02 -4.57 3.11
C ILE A 26 1.91 -3.05 3.00
N VAL A 27 2.96 -2.41 2.49
CA VAL A 27 3.01 -0.96 2.31
C VAL A 27 2.96 -0.64 0.82
N GLY A 28 1.86 -0.04 0.38
CA GLY A 28 1.60 0.32 -1.02
C GLY A 28 0.60 -0.60 -1.72
N ALA A 29 -0.33 0.00 -2.46
CA ALA A 29 -1.33 -0.69 -3.28
C ALA A 29 -1.12 -0.45 -4.78
N GLY A 30 0.15 -0.47 -5.19
CA GLY A 30 0.56 -0.64 -6.59
C GLY A 30 0.53 -2.10 -7.02
N ILE A 31 1.05 -2.37 -8.22
CA ILE A 31 1.05 -3.71 -8.83
C ILE A 31 1.66 -4.79 -7.90
N SER A 32 2.77 -4.48 -7.22
CA SER A 32 3.43 -5.44 -6.32
C SER A 32 2.62 -5.74 -5.06
N GLY A 33 1.98 -4.71 -4.47
CA GLY A 33 1.21 -4.87 -3.23
C GLY A 33 -0.08 -5.65 -3.45
N ILE A 34 -0.77 -5.37 -4.56
CA ILE A 34 -1.95 -6.14 -5.00
C ILE A 34 -1.57 -7.60 -5.24
N ALA A 35 -0.49 -7.86 -6.00
CA ALA A 35 -0.03 -9.22 -6.24
C ALA A 35 0.32 -9.98 -4.95
N ALA A 36 1.05 -9.33 -4.04
CA ALA A 36 1.41 -9.93 -2.76
C ALA A 36 0.18 -10.33 -1.95
N ALA A 37 -0.81 -9.43 -1.83
CA ALA A 37 -2.04 -9.69 -1.11
C ALA A 37 -2.84 -10.86 -1.72
N ILE A 38 -3.00 -10.89 -3.05
CA ILE A 38 -3.69 -11.99 -3.74
C ILE A 38 -2.98 -13.32 -3.50
N ARG A 39 -1.64 -13.33 -3.50
CA ARG A 39 -0.88 -14.56 -3.23
C ARG A 39 -1.04 -15.03 -1.80
N LEU A 40 -1.06 -14.14 -0.81
CA LEU A 40 -1.35 -14.48 0.58
C LEU A 40 -2.74 -15.12 0.71
N ASP A 41 -3.76 -14.53 0.08
CA ASP A 41 -5.11 -15.08 0.06
C ASP A 41 -5.17 -16.48 -0.58
N GLN A 42 -4.50 -16.68 -1.71
CA GLN A 42 -4.47 -17.96 -2.42
C GLN A 42 -3.87 -19.11 -1.59
N VAL A 43 -2.96 -18.80 -0.66
CA VAL A 43 -2.37 -19.80 0.24
C VAL A 43 -3.07 -19.87 1.61
N GLY A 44 -4.22 -19.20 1.75
CA GLY A 44 -5.02 -19.19 2.98
C GLY A 44 -4.45 -18.33 4.11
N TYR A 45 -3.50 -17.43 3.80
CA TYR A 45 -2.89 -16.54 4.77
C TYR A 45 -3.65 -15.22 4.85
N THR A 46 -4.46 -15.04 5.90
CA THR A 46 -5.41 -13.92 5.98
C THR A 46 -5.08 -12.88 7.05
N ASN A 47 -4.12 -13.15 7.93
CA ASN A 47 -3.69 -12.18 8.96
C ASN A 47 -2.66 -11.18 8.41
N TYR A 48 -3.11 -10.34 7.49
CA TYR A 48 -2.31 -9.26 6.95
C TYR A 48 -3.11 -7.97 6.81
N LYS A 49 -2.39 -6.85 6.71
CA LYS A 49 -2.95 -5.52 6.47
C LYS A 49 -2.23 -4.87 5.30
N ILE A 50 -2.96 -4.11 4.50
CA ILE A 50 -2.40 -3.27 3.45
C ILE A 50 -2.69 -1.81 3.80
N ILE A 51 -1.70 -0.94 3.65
CA ILE A 51 -1.91 0.52 3.67
C ILE A 51 -1.50 1.14 2.33
N GLU A 52 -2.18 2.21 1.96
CA GLU A 52 -1.87 3.01 0.78
C GLU A 52 -2.04 4.49 1.11
N LYS A 53 -1.04 5.30 0.75
CA LYS A 53 -1.05 6.75 1.00
C LYS A 53 -2.17 7.45 0.24
N ALA A 54 -2.52 6.95 -0.94
CA ALA A 54 -3.57 7.53 -1.78
C ALA A 54 -4.98 6.99 -1.46
N GLY A 55 -5.99 7.61 -2.06
CA GLY A 55 -7.39 7.22 -1.92
C GLY A 55 -7.86 6.04 -2.79
N ARG A 56 -6.98 5.46 -3.62
CA ARG A 56 -7.28 4.33 -4.51
C ARG A 56 -6.02 3.56 -4.90
N VAL A 57 -6.18 2.36 -5.45
CA VAL A 57 -5.08 1.52 -5.95
C VAL A 57 -4.40 2.09 -7.19
N GLY A 58 -3.28 1.51 -7.59
CA GLY A 58 -2.68 1.72 -8.92
C GLY A 58 -1.20 2.11 -8.91
N GLY A 59 -0.68 2.63 -7.80
CA GLY A 59 0.73 3.00 -7.66
C GLY A 59 1.19 3.95 -8.78
N THR A 60 2.26 3.62 -9.48
CA THR A 60 2.78 4.39 -10.63
C THR A 60 1.69 4.77 -11.63
N TRP A 61 0.77 3.84 -11.94
CA TRP A 61 -0.31 4.09 -12.90
C TRP A 61 -1.42 4.96 -12.35
N ARG A 62 -1.49 5.21 -11.05
CA ARG A 62 -2.38 6.21 -10.47
C ARG A 62 -1.73 7.60 -10.45
N GLU A 63 -0.45 7.67 -10.10
CA GLU A 63 0.26 8.94 -9.90
C GLU A 63 0.64 9.65 -11.21
N ASN A 64 0.86 8.90 -12.30
CA ASN A 64 1.37 9.47 -13.55
C ASN A 64 0.27 9.65 -14.58
N THR A 65 -0.22 10.88 -14.77
CA THR A 65 -1.35 11.17 -15.69
C THR A 65 -0.98 12.12 -16.84
N TYR A 66 0.32 12.28 -17.13
CA TYR A 66 0.77 13.14 -18.22
C TYR A 66 0.35 12.59 -19.59
N PRO A 67 0.13 13.47 -20.60
CA PRO A 67 -0.27 13.05 -21.94
C PRO A 67 0.72 12.06 -22.56
N GLY A 68 0.20 10.93 -23.05
CA GLY A 68 1.02 9.87 -23.67
C GLY A 68 1.62 8.86 -22.70
N CYS A 69 1.36 8.95 -21.39
CA CYS A 69 1.81 7.94 -20.43
C CYS A 69 1.30 6.54 -20.80
N GLY A 70 2.21 5.56 -20.84
CA GLY A 70 1.92 4.18 -21.21
C GLY A 70 3.08 3.25 -20.87
N CYS A 71 2.85 1.95 -21.02
CA CYS A 71 3.85 0.91 -20.74
C CYS A 71 4.66 0.57 -22.00
N ASP A 72 5.94 0.28 -21.82
CA ASP A 72 6.87 -0.20 -22.84
C ASP A 72 6.84 -1.74 -23.01
N VAL A 73 6.11 -2.44 -22.16
CA VAL A 73 5.86 -3.89 -22.24
C VAL A 73 4.59 -4.14 -23.04
N PRO A 74 4.57 -5.14 -23.96
CA PRO A 74 3.34 -5.53 -24.64
C PRO A 74 2.23 -5.87 -23.64
N SER A 75 1.02 -5.35 -23.85
CA SER A 75 -0.10 -5.42 -22.90
C SER A 75 -0.45 -6.85 -22.47
N ALA A 76 -0.32 -7.82 -23.39
CA ALA A 76 -0.54 -9.24 -23.13
C ALA A 76 0.44 -9.81 -22.07
N LEU A 77 1.62 -9.20 -21.91
CA LEU A 77 2.63 -9.58 -20.92
C LEU A 77 2.55 -8.71 -19.66
N TYR A 78 1.86 -7.57 -19.72
CA TYR A 78 1.67 -6.66 -18.59
C TYR A 78 0.34 -6.93 -17.84
N SER A 79 0.01 -8.21 -17.67
CA SER A 79 -1.09 -8.69 -16.83
C SER A 79 -0.53 -9.64 -15.77
N TYR A 80 -1.19 -9.75 -14.62
CA TYR A 80 -0.92 -10.85 -13.71
C TYR A 80 -1.20 -12.19 -14.40
N SER A 81 -0.30 -13.15 -14.23
CA SER A 81 -0.44 -14.49 -14.82
C SER A 81 -1.70 -15.24 -14.34
N PHE A 82 -2.26 -14.87 -13.19
CA PHE A 82 -3.50 -15.42 -12.64
C PHE A 82 -4.75 -14.60 -12.97
N ALA A 83 -4.61 -13.44 -13.63
CA ALA A 83 -5.71 -12.56 -14.00
C ALA A 83 -5.41 -11.87 -15.36
N PRO A 84 -5.34 -12.64 -16.46
CA PRO A 84 -5.10 -12.07 -17.79
C PRO A 84 -6.28 -11.18 -18.22
N SER A 85 -6.01 -10.06 -18.88
CA SER A 85 -7.05 -9.18 -19.41
C SER A 85 -7.19 -9.32 -20.92
N ALA A 86 -8.42 -9.53 -21.40
CA ALA A 86 -8.77 -9.44 -22.82
C ALA A 86 -9.26 -8.03 -23.21
N LYS A 87 -9.33 -7.11 -22.26
CA LYS A 87 -9.86 -5.75 -22.46
C LYS A 87 -8.84 -4.78 -23.07
N TRP A 88 -7.58 -5.22 -23.26
CA TRP A 88 -6.54 -4.40 -23.85
C TRP A 88 -6.93 -3.95 -25.27
N SER A 89 -6.86 -2.65 -25.50
CA SER A 89 -7.20 -1.93 -26.73
C SER A 89 -5.94 -1.51 -27.51
N HIS A 90 -4.77 -1.54 -26.87
CA HIS A 90 -3.49 -1.18 -27.45
C HIS A 90 -2.46 -2.31 -27.30
N LEU A 91 -1.54 -2.43 -28.26
CA LEU A 91 -0.39 -3.34 -28.14
C LEU A 91 0.49 -2.96 -26.94
N PHE A 92 0.61 -1.67 -26.68
CA PHE A 92 1.27 -1.08 -25.52
C PHE A 92 0.23 -0.25 -24.76
N ALA A 93 -0.23 -0.78 -23.63
CA ALA A 93 -1.33 -0.20 -22.87
C ALA A 93 -0.99 1.21 -22.38
N ARG A 94 -1.97 2.10 -22.45
CA ARG A 94 -1.86 3.46 -21.91
C ARG A 94 -2.18 3.44 -20.42
N GLN A 95 -1.70 4.45 -19.69
CA GLN A 95 -1.90 4.53 -18.25
C GLN A 95 -3.38 4.34 -17.80
N PRO A 96 -4.40 4.97 -18.42
CA PRO A 96 -5.78 4.81 -17.94
C PRO A 96 -6.27 3.36 -18.01
N GLU A 97 -5.80 2.63 -19.02
CA GLU A 97 -6.16 1.23 -19.24
C GLU A 97 -5.53 0.31 -18.21
N ILE A 98 -4.26 0.55 -17.89
CA ILE A 98 -3.54 -0.20 -16.85
C ILE A 98 -4.12 0.11 -15.46
N LEU A 99 -4.45 1.38 -15.18
CA LEU A 99 -5.11 1.76 -13.93
C LEU A 99 -6.45 1.03 -13.79
N SER A 100 -7.29 1.05 -14.83
CA SER A 100 -8.57 0.33 -14.83
C SER A 100 -8.39 -1.18 -14.62
N TYR A 101 -7.37 -1.79 -15.24
CA TYR A 101 -7.05 -3.19 -15.04
C TYR A 101 -6.71 -3.51 -13.57
N LEU A 102 -5.86 -2.69 -12.94
CA LEU A 102 -5.49 -2.90 -11.53
C LEU A 102 -6.68 -2.73 -10.58
N GLU A 103 -7.62 -1.86 -10.91
CA GLU A 103 -8.86 -1.66 -10.15
C GLU A 103 -9.81 -2.84 -10.29
N ASP A 104 -10.01 -3.31 -11.53
CA ASP A 104 -10.81 -4.50 -11.82
C ASP A 104 -10.28 -5.70 -11.03
N VAL A 105 -8.98 -5.97 -11.11
CA VAL A 105 -8.35 -7.09 -10.37
C VAL A 105 -8.47 -6.89 -8.86
N SER A 106 -8.23 -5.69 -8.35
CA SER A 106 -8.31 -5.44 -6.90
C SER A 106 -9.73 -5.68 -6.37
N ASN A 107 -10.75 -5.37 -7.16
CA ASN A 107 -12.15 -5.62 -6.81
C ASN A 107 -12.53 -7.11 -6.96
N GLU A 108 -12.14 -7.75 -8.06
CA GLU A 108 -12.42 -9.17 -8.35
C GLU A 108 -11.88 -10.09 -7.24
N PHE A 109 -10.66 -9.81 -6.77
CA PHE A 109 -10.01 -10.58 -5.70
C PHE A 109 -10.33 -10.04 -4.29
N ASN A 110 -11.26 -9.08 -4.16
CA ASN A 110 -11.64 -8.46 -2.89
C ASN A 110 -10.45 -7.91 -2.08
N ILE A 111 -9.44 -7.39 -2.77
CA ILE A 111 -8.27 -6.75 -2.16
C ILE A 111 -8.61 -5.34 -1.72
N THR A 112 -9.43 -4.62 -2.48
CA THR A 112 -9.85 -3.24 -2.17
C THR A 112 -10.41 -3.11 -0.74
N SER A 113 -11.19 -4.09 -0.27
CA SER A 113 -11.77 -4.07 1.08
C SER A 113 -10.75 -4.27 2.21
N LYS A 114 -9.53 -4.74 1.88
CA LYS A 114 -8.45 -5.03 2.83
C LYS A 114 -7.43 -3.90 2.93
N ILE A 115 -7.53 -2.91 2.05
CA ILE A 115 -6.64 -1.75 2.01
C ILE A 115 -7.20 -0.65 2.91
N GLU A 116 -6.33 -0.11 3.76
CA GLU A 116 -6.58 1.16 4.42
C GLU A 116 -5.97 2.28 3.56
N PHE A 117 -6.83 2.95 2.81
CA PHE A 117 -6.46 4.09 1.97
C PHE A 117 -6.27 5.36 2.80
N ASN A 118 -5.61 6.35 2.21
CA ASN A 118 -5.24 7.61 2.85
C ASN A 118 -4.41 7.39 4.13
N ASN A 119 -3.62 6.32 4.16
CA ASN A 119 -2.77 5.96 5.28
C ASN A 119 -1.32 5.80 4.80
N GLU A 120 -0.49 6.76 5.17
CA GLU A 120 0.92 6.84 4.78
C GLU A 120 1.80 6.26 5.89
N LEU A 121 2.76 5.42 5.50
CA LEU A 121 3.83 4.99 6.40
C LEU A 121 4.82 6.14 6.61
N LEU A 122 5.03 6.53 7.87
CA LEU A 122 5.95 7.59 8.26
C LEU A 122 7.30 7.01 8.72
N ASN A 123 7.27 5.87 9.41
CA ASN A 123 8.46 5.21 9.94
C ASN A 123 8.23 3.70 10.10
N ALA A 124 9.29 2.91 9.95
CA ALA A 124 9.30 1.48 10.22
C ALA A 124 10.57 1.13 11.00
N ALA A 125 10.40 0.62 12.21
CA ALA A 125 11.50 0.23 13.08
C ALA A 125 11.32 -1.21 13.56
N TRP A 126 12.41 -1.97 13.58
CA TRP A 126 12.43 -3.28 14.20
C TRP A 126 12.61 -3.15 15.71
N ASP A 127 11.73 -3.80 16.48
CA ASP A 127 11.84 -3.94 17.92
C ASP A 127 12.45 -5.29 18.27
N GLU A 128 13.73 -5.27 18.63
CA GLU A 128 14.49 -6.48 18.98
C GLU A 128 13.92 -7.23 20.19
N SER A 129 13.29 -6.53 21.13
CA SER A 129 12.78 -7.15 22.36
C SER A 129 11.50 -7.94 22.12
N ARG A 130 10.67 -7.48 21.17
CA ARG A 130 9.38 -8.10 20.83
C ARG A 130 9.46 -8.97 19.58
N HIS A 131 10.53 -8.87 18.80
CA HIS A 131 10.66 -9.44 17.46
C HIS A 131 9.50 -9.03 16.54
N LEU A 132 9.21 -7.74 16.53
CA LEU A 132 8.13 -7.14 15.74
C LEU A 132 8.63 -5.88 15.04
N TRP A 133 8.11 -5.66 13.84
CA TRP A 133 8.10 -4.36 13.19
C TRP A 133 7.09 -3.44 13.86
N VAL A 134 7.53 -2.23 14.19
CA VAL A 134 6.73 -1.10 14.64
C VAL A 134 6.59 -0.13 13.48
N LEU A 135 5.36 0.05 13.02
CA LEU A 135 5.04 0.84 11.85
C LEU A 135 4.23 2.06 12.27
N ASP A 136 4.85 3.23 12.20
CA ASP A 136 4.18 4.49 12.49
C ASP A 136 3.58 5.04 11.20
N THR A 137 2.29 5.34 11.23
CA THR A 137 1.52 5.79 10.08
C THR A 137 0.73 7.06 10.40
N THR A 138 0.12 7.69 9.40
CA THR A 138 -0.72 8.87 9.61
C THR A 138 -1.99 8.59 10.43
N THR A 139 -2.47 7.35 10.47
CA THR A 139 -3.66 6.96 11.24
C THR A 139 -3.35 6.36 12.61
N GLY A 140 -2.09 6.03 12.88
CA GLY A 140 -1.65 5.45 14.14
C GLY A 140 -0.48 4.49 13.98
N GLN A 141 -0.21 3.72 15.05
CA GLN A 141 0.85 2.72 15.04
C GLN A 141 0.27 1.33 14.75
N TYR A 142 1.04 0.50 14.03
CA TYR A 142 0.75 -0.90 13.77
C TYR A 142 1.94 -1.77 14.19
N LEU A 143 1.66 -3.03 14.53
CA LEU A 143 2.67 -4.03 14.83
C LEU A 143 2.56 -5.19 13.84
N SER A 144 3.71 -5.67 13.35
CA SER A 144 3.72 -6.85 12.50
C SER A 144 4.97 -7.71 12.63
N ARG A 145 4.88 -9.01 12.34
CA ARG A 145 6.04 -9.91 12.31
C ARG A 145 6.90 -9.71 11.07
N THR A 146 6.28 -9.41 9.94
CA THR A 146 6.98 -9.21 8.66
C THR A 146 6.40 -8.02 7.91
N VAL A 147 7.21 -7.39 7.06
CA VAL A 147 6.79 -6.23 6.26
C VAL A 147 7.18 -6.45 4.81
N ILE A 148 6.23 -6.22 3.91
CA ILE A 148 6.43 -6.20 2.47
C ILE A 148 6.37 -4.73 2.03
N PHE A 149 7.53 -4.15 1.73
CA PHE A 149 7.63 -2.82 1.14
C PHE A 149 7.36 -2.90 -0.36
N ALA A 150 6.10 -2.69 -0.73
CA ALA A 150 5.62 -2.61 -2.11
C ALA A 150 5.48 -1.14 -2.57
N THR A 151 6.40 -0.28 -2.12
CA THR A 151 6.38 1.18 -2.32
C THR A 151 6.73 1.60 -3.74
N GLY A 152 7.09 0.67 -4.61
CA GLY A 152 7.48 0.95 -5.99
C GLY A 152 8.93 1.45 -6.12
N PRO A 153 9.58 1.21 -7.26
CA PRO A 153 10.94 1.70 -7.52
C PRO A 153 10.97 3.17 -7.98
N ILE A 154 9.85 3.67 -8.50
CA ILE A 154 9.66 5.04 -8.98
C ILE A 154 8.26 5.49 -8.56
N THR A 155 8.19 6.36 -7.56
CA THR A 155 6.96 6.99 -7.06
C THR A 155 7.15 8.45 -6.82
#